data_AF-X1VB73-F1
#
_entry.id   AF-X1VB73-F1
#
_cell.length_a   1.000
_cell.length_b   1.000
_cell.length_c   1.000
_cell.angle_alpha   90.00
_cell.angle_beta   90.00
_cell.angle_gamma   90.00
#
_symmetry.space_group_name_H-M   'P 1'
#
loop_
_entity.id
_entity.type
_entity.pdbx_description
1 polymer ?
#
loop_
_entity_poly.entity_id
_entity_poly.type
_entity_poly.pdbx_seq_one_letter_code
_entity_poly.pdbx_strand_id
1 'polypeptide(L)' 'TLLVPGYIDKQEVSQIAQFISSLNPDIPYSLLAFAPQFMMRDLPTTSRRHAEECLAVAKAQGLKRVRLGNIHLLGGDY' A
#
# COMPACT_ATOMS: atom_id res chain seq x y z
N THR A 1 -0.59 2.01 5.82
CA THR A 1 0.80 2.03 5.33
C THR A 1 0.93 2.98 4.17
N LEU A 2 2.00 3.79 4.14
CA LEU A 2 2.37 4.64 3.02
C LEU A 2 3.20 3.80 2.02
N LEU A 3 2.80 3.74 0.76
CA LEU A 3 3.41 2.89 -0.27
C LEU A 3 4.58 3.61 -0.96
N VAL A 4 5.70 3.78 -0.26
CA VAL A 4 6.89 4.46 -0.79
C VAL A 4 7.61 3.53 -1.78
N PRO A 5 7.74 3.88 -3.08
CA PRO A 5 8.41 3.04 -4.07
C PRO A 5 9.85 2.71 -3.67
N GLY A 6 10.24 1.44 -3.80
CA GLY A 6 11.56 0.93 -3.43
C GLY A 6 11.77 0.63 -1.94
N TYR A 7 10.85 1.04 -1.07
CA TYR A 7 10.94 0.78 0.38
C TYR A 7 9.85 -0.15 0.88
N ILE A 8 8.66 -0.07 0.30
CA ILE A 8 7.51 -0.88 0.66
C ILE A 8 7.01 -1.54 -0.61
N ASP A 9 6.95 -2.86 -0.62
CA ASP A 9 6.36 -3.64 -1.68
C ASP A 9 5.26 -4.57 -1.14
N LYS A 10 4.76 -5.44 -2.02
CA LYS A 10 3.68 -6.39 -1.70
C LYS A 10 4.06 -7.38 -0.59
N GLN A 11 5.33 -7.69 -0.39
CA GLN A 11 5.82 -8.60 0.64
C GLN A 11 5.67 -7.97 2.02
N GLU A 12 6.11 -6.72 2.22
CA GLU A 12 5.92 -6.02 3.50
C GLU A 12 4.43 -5.82 3.77
N VAL A 13 3.66 -5.41 2.75
CA VAL A 13 2.20 -5.24 2.89
C VAL A 13 1.52 -6.55 3.24
N SER A 14 1.94 -7.67 2.64
CA SER A 14 1.41 -9.00 2.94
C SER A 14 1.68 -9.39 4.39
N GLN A 15 2.90 -9.20 4.88
CA GLN A 15 3.25 -9.54 6.27
C GLN A 15 2.48 -8.68 7.28
N ILE A 16 2.36 -7.37 7.02
CA ILE A 16 1.56 -6.46 7.86
C ILE A 16 0.08 -6.88 7.82
N ALA A 17 -0.47 -7.18 6.65
CA ALA A 17 -1.86 -7.58 6.51
C ALA A 17 -2.15 -8.90 7.21
N GLN A 18 -1.24 -9.88 7.11
CA GLN A 18 -1.33 -11.15 7.82
C GLN A 18 -1.34 -10.93 9.34
N PHE A 19 -0.42 -10.10 9.85
CA PHE A 19 -0.37 -9.74 11.26
C PHE A 19 -1.69 -9.10 11.73
N ILE A 20 -2.18 -8.08 11.03
CA ILE A 20 -3.43 -7.40 11.41
C ILE A 20 -4.63 -8.37 11.34
N SER A 21 -4.72 -9.17 10.27
CA SER A 21 -5.79 -10.16 10.07
C SER A 21 -5.81 -11.22 11.18
N SER A 22 -4.63 -11.63 11.66
CA SER A 22 -4.50 -12.57 12.79
C SER A 22 -5.08 -12.03 14.10
N LEU A 23 -5.13 -10.71 14.27
CA LEU A 23 -5.76 -10.06 15.42
C LEU A 23 -7.26 -9.95 15.22
N ASN A 24 -7.69 -9.40 14.08
CA ASN A 24 -9.09 -9.34 13.66
C ASN A 24 -9.19 -8.94 12.17
N PRO A 25 -9.84 -9.76 11.31
CA PRO A 25 -9.96 -9.49 9.87
C PRO A 25 -10.78 -8.24 9.52
N ASP A 26 -11.55 -7.70 10.47
CA ASP A 26 -12.37 -6.50 10.33
C ASP A 26 -11.64 -5.21 10.77
N ILE A 27 -10.37 -5.27 11.19
CA ILE A 27 -9.57 -4.06 11.43
C ILE A 27 -9.34 -3.33 10.09
N PRO A 28 -9.67 -2.02 9.99
CA PRO A 28 -9.44 -1.25 8.78
C PRO A 28 -7.94 -1.07 8.50
N TYR A 29 -7.53 -1.32 7.26
CA TYR A 29 -6.17 -1.09 6.81
C TYR A 29 -6.14 -0.18 5.58
N SER A 30 -5.56 1.01 5.74
CA SER A 30 -5.45 2.00 4.66
C SER A 30 -4.05 1.96 4.05
N LEU A 31 -3.99 1.73 2.74
CA LEU A 31 -2.79 1.82 1.92
C LEU A 31 -2.79 3.19 1.22
N LEU A 32 -1.78 4.01 1.45
CA LEU A 32 -1.75 5.40 1.01
C LEU A 32 -0.75 5.57 -0.13
N ALA A 33 -1.18 6.21 -1.22
CA ALA A 33 -0.28 6.63 -2.28
C ALA A 33 0.72 7.68 -1.78
N PHE A 34 1.96 7.54 -2.21
CA PHE A 34 3.08 8.41 -1.87
C PHE A 34 3.23 9.56 -2.87
N ALA A 35 3.48 10.76 -2.35
CA ALA A 35 3.93 11.92 -3.13
C ALA A 35 5.37 12.28 -2.76
N PRO A 36 6.27 12.46 -3.74
CA PRO A 36 7.68 12.75 -3.50
C PRO A 36 7.88 14.21 -3.09
N GLN A 37 7.73 14.48 -1.80
CA GLN A 37 7.87 15.81 -1.22
C GLN A 37 9.07 15.90 -0.26
N PHE A 38 9.49 17.13 0.02
CA PHE A 38 10.54 17.48 0.98
C PHE A 38 11.89 16.78 0.76
N MET A 39 12.24 15.74 1.54
CA MET A 39 13.54 15.06 1.48
C MET A 39 13.54 13.80 0.61
N MET A 40 12.40 13.46 -0.01
CA MET A 40 12.23 12.25 -0.83
C MET A 40 11.75 12.61 -2.25
N ARG A 41 12.29 13.69 -2.82
CA ARG A 41 11.89 14.23 -4.13
C ARG A 41 12.47 13.47 -5.33
N ASP A 42 13.46 12.63 -5.06
CA ASP A 42 14.17 11.79 -6.02
C ASP A 42 13.45 10.47 -6.33
N LEU A 43 12.39 10.15 -5.58
CA LEU A 43 11.55 8.97 -5.80
C LEU A 43 10.34 9.29 -6.70
N PRO A 44 9.81 8.31 -7.44
CA PRO A 44 8.55 8.47 -8.14
C PRO A 44 7.36 8.48 -7.16
N THR A 45 6.17 8.87 -7.64
CA THR A 45 4.92 8.55 -6.94
C THR A 45 4.68 7.04 -6.96
N THR A 46 3.81 6.55 -6.09
CA THR A 46 3.37 5.13 -6.16
C THR A 46 2.67 4.89 -7.51
N SER A 47 3.10 3.87 -8.26
CA SER A 47 2.39 3.50 -9.48
C SER A 47 1.04 2.87 -9.17
N ARG A 48 0.08 3.01 -10.10
CA ARG A 48 -1.23 2.38 -9.98
C ARG A 48 -1.13 0.87 -9.82
N ARG A 49 -0.31 0.21 -10.66
CA ARG A 49 -0.09 -1.24 -10.61
C ARG A 49 0.43 -1.68 -9.24
N HIS A 50 1.44 -1.00 -8.71
CA HIS A 50 2.00 -1.31 -7.40
C HIS A 50 0.94 -1.16 -6.29
N ALA A 51 0.18 -0.07 -6.28
CA ALA A 51 -0.90 0.13 -5.31
C ALA A 51 -1.97 -0.97 -5.38
N GLU A 52 -2.36 -1.39 -6.58
CA GLU A 52 -3.35 -2.45 -6.81
C GLU A 52 -2.83 -3.83 -6.38
N GLU A 53 -1.56 -4.15 -6.65
CA GLU A 53 -0.90 -5.38 -6.18
C GLU A 53 -0.89 -5.44 -4.64
N CYS A 54 -0.50 -4.34 -3.99
CA CYS A 54 -0.51 -4.22 -2.52
C CYS A 54 -1.93 -4.38 -1.94
N LEU A 55 -2.95 -3.80 -2.59
CA LEU A 55 -4.34 -3.97 -2.20
C LEU A 55 -4.78 -5.44 -2.31
N ALA A 56 -4.40 -6.11 -3.41
CA ALA A 56 -4.76 -7.50 -3.66
C ALA A 56 -4.15 -8.44 -2.62
N VAL A 57 -2.85 -8.32 -2.32
CA VAL A 57 -2.19 -9.17 -1.32
C VAL A 57 -2.74 -8.91 0.08
N ALA A 58 -3.04 -7.67 0.45
CA ALA A 58 -3.61 -7.36 1.76
C ALA A 58 -4.99 -8.03 1.95
N LYS A 59 -5.82 -8.05 0.90
CA LYS A 59 -7.09 -8.78 0.91
C LYS A 59 -6.89 -10.30 0.93
N ALA A 60 -5.91 -10.82 0.20
CA ALA A 60 -5.59 -12.24 0.16
C ALA A 60 -5.14 -12.80 1.53
N GLN A 61 -4.57 -11.94 2.40
CA GLN A 61 -4.23 -12.29 3.78
C GLN A 61 -5.42 -12.27 4.76
N GLY A 62 -6.64 -12.06 4.27
CA GLY A 62 -7.88 -12.18 5.04
C GLY A 62 -8.45 -10.87 5.58
N LEU A 63 -7.79 -9.73 5.35
CA LEU A 63 -8.35 -8.43 5.72
C LEU A 63 -9.55 -8.07 4.82
N LYS A 64 -10.68 -7.79 5.46
CA LYS A 64 -11.94 -7.45 4.76
C LYS A 64 -12.03 -5.96 4.42
N ARG A 65 -11.42 -5.11 5.24
CA ARG A 65 -11.57 -3.64 5.18
C ARG A 65 -10.28 -2.95 4.75
N VAL A 66 -9.82 -3.29 3.54
CA VAL A 66 -8.64 -2.67 2.93
C VAL A 66 -9.03 -1.66 1.86
N ARG A 67 -8.42 -0.47 1.89
CA ARG A 67 -8.65 0.58 0.88
C ARG A 67 -7.37 1.28 0.44
N LEU A 68 -7.41 1.80 -0.78
CA LEU A 68 -6.42 2.76 -1.27
C LEU A 68 -6.87 4.19 -0.92
N GLY A 69 -5.96 4.96 -0.34
CA GLY A 69 -6.10 6.39 -0.09
C GLY A 69 -5.19 7.20 -1.01
N ASN A 70 -5.50 8.49 -1.16
CA ASN A 70 -4.77 9.43 -2.01
C ASN A 70 -4.62 8.96 -3.47
N ILE A 71 -5.66 8.31 -4.01
CA ILE A 71 -5.65 7.69 -5.33
C ILE A 71 -5.29 8.69 -6.46
N HIS A 72 -5.59 9.98 -6.26
CA HIS A 72 -5.23 11.06 -7.19
C HIS A 72 -3.71 11.30 -7.32
N LEU A 73 -2.90 10.76 -6.40
CA LEU A 73 -1.43 10.82 -6.45
C LEU A 73 -0.81 9.63 -7.20
N LEU A 74 -1.60 8.62 -7.58
CA LEU A 74 -1.06 7.44 -8.27
C LEU A 74 -0.55 7.82 -9.66
N GLY A 75 0.69 7.43 -9.95
CA GLY A 75 1.37 7.68 -11.22
C GLY A 75 1.33 6.50 -12.19
N GLY A 76 2.02 6.66 -13.32
CA GLY A 76 2.33 5.58 -14.25
C GLY A 76 3.31 4.57 -13.67
N ASP A 77 3.54 3.49 -14.41
CA ASP A 77 4.58 2.53 -14.05
C ASP A 77 5.98 3.15 -14.18
N TYR A 78 6.88 2.68 -13.34
CA TYR A 78 8.30 3.04 -13.29
C TYR A 78 9.16 1.80 -13.56
#